data_AF-R0L8E3-F1
#
_entry.id   AF-R0L8E3-F1
#
_cell.length_a   1.000
_cell.length_b   1.000
_cell.length_c   1.000
_cell.angle_alpha   90.00
_cell.angle_beta   90.00
_cell.angle_gamma   90.00
#
_symmetry.space_group_name_H-M   'P 1'
#
loop_
_entity.id
_entity.type
_entity.pdbx_description
1 polymer ?
#
loop_
_entity_poly.entity_id
_entity_poly.type
_entity_poly.pdbx_seq_one_letter_code
_entity_poly.pdbx_strand_id
1 'polypeptide(L)'
;MRTLIILTLLATLIMAATCYDPFINRRRANGFMQTDMRLEAIAQERIRERNKAPQERQREICEDYYPCELYASRHGYAAAYRHYYGRRRTK
;
A
#
# COMPACT_ATOMS: atom_id res chain seq x y z
N MET A 1 -14.46 -17.75 47.25
CA MET A 1 -13.60 -18.28 46.16
C MET A 1 -14.37 -18.44 44.85
N ARG A 2 -15.41 -19.27 44.80
CA ARG A 2 -16.20 -19.51 43.56
C ARG A 2 -16.86 -18.26 42.98
N THR A 3 -17.40 -17.40 43.83
CA THR A 3 -18.03 -16.13 43.43
C THR A 3 -17.05 -15.16 42.77
N LEU A 4 -15.83 -15.06 43.28
CA LEU A 4 -14.78 -14.21 42.71
C LEU A 4 -14.34 -14.70 41.34
N ILE A 5 -14.23 -16.02 41.16
CA ILE A 5 -13.88 -16.63 39.85
C ILE A 5 -14.98 -16.37 38.81
N ILE A 6 -16.25 -16.45 39.21
CA ILE A 6 -17.37 -16.16 38.31
C ILE A 6 -17.35 -14.68 37.88
N LEU A 7 -17.08 -13.77 38.82
CA LEU A 7 -17.01 -12.34 38.52
C LEU A 7 -15.84 -11.97 37.59
N THR A 8 -14.68 -12.59 37.75
CA THR A 8 -13.53 -12.34 36.86
C THR A 8 -13.77 -12.89 35.46
N LEU A 9 -14.40 -14.06 35.33
CA LEU A 9 -14.78 -14.62 34.02
C LEU A 9 -15.83 -13.76 33.31
N LEU A 10 -16.82 -13.24 34.05
CA LEU A 10 -17.81 -12.33 33.46
C LEU A 10 -17.18 -11.01 33.02
N ALA A 11 -16.27 -10.44 33.82
CA ALA A 11 -15.60 -9.19 33.46
C ALA A 11 -14.72 -9.35 32.20
N THR A 12 -13.98 -10.46 32.10
CA THR A 12 -13.14 -10.76 30.93
C THR A 12 -13.98 -11.01 29.67
N LEU A 13 -15.11 -11.71 29.77
CA LEU A 13 -16.05 -11.91 28.66
C LEU A 13 -16.64 -10.59 28.16
N ILE A 14 -17.04 -9.69 29.07
CA ILE A 14 -17.61 -8.38 28.70
C ILE A 14 -16.56 -7.51 27.99
N MET A 15 -15.32 -7.50 28.48
CA MET A 15 -14.23 -6.76 27.83
C MET A 15 -13.92 -7.31 26.43
N ALA A 16 -13.88 -8.63 26.26
CA ALA A 16 -13.65 -9.25 24.96
C ALA A 16 -14.79 -8.92 23.97
N ALA A 17 -16.05 -8.95 24.43
CA ALA A 17 -17.22 -8.66 23.60
C ALA A 17 -17.32 -7.18 23.19
N THR A 18 -16.85 -6.26 24.03
CA THR A 18 -16.94 -4.81 23.77
C THR A 18 -15.72 -4.25 23.02
N CYS A 19 -14.56 -4.91 23.06
CA CYS A 19 -13.36 -4.47 22.35
C CYS A 19 -13.29 -4.90 20.87
N TYR A 20 -14.04 -5.93 20.46
CA TYR A 20 -13.92 -6.47 19.10
C TYR A 20 -15.00 -5.91 18.18
N ASP A 21 -14.77 -4.70 17.66
CA ASP A 21 -15.56 -4.13 16.58
C ASP A 21 -14.74 -4.21 15.28
N PRO A 22 -14.94 -5.23 14.42
CA PRO A 22 -14.12 -5.45 13.23
C PRO A 22 -14.30 -4.36 12.16
N PHE A 23 -15.26 -3.43 12.35
CA PHE A 23 -15.55 -2.36 11.42
C PHE A 23 -15.46 -0.98 12.08
N ILE A 24 -14.61 -0.11 11.53
CA ILE A 24 -14.48 1.27 11.99
C ILE A 24 -15.73 2.06 11.56
N ASN A 25 -16.46 2.61 12.53
CA ASN A 25 -17.61 3.48 12.27
C ASN A 25 -17.26 4.68 11.36
N ARG A 26 -18.19 5.09 10.47
CA ARG A 26 -18.00 6.16 9.47
C ARG A 26 -17.39 7.46 10.03
N ARG A 27 -17.77 7.86 11.25
CA ARG A 27 -17.21 9.05 11.92
C ARG A 27 -15.73 8.89 12.27
N ARG A 28 -15.29 7.70 12.69
CA ARG A 28 -13.87 7.39 12.94
C ARG A 28 -13.09 7.22 11.63
N ALA A 29 -13.70 6.63 10.61
CA ALA A 29 -13.08 6.49 9.28
C ALA A 29 -12.75 7.86 8.65
N ASN A 30 -13.65 8.84 8.78
CA ASN A 30 -13.40 10.22 8.33
C ASN A 30 -12.22 10.89 9.04
N GLY A 31 -11.90 10.49 10.27
CA GLY A 31 -10.72 11.00 10.99
C GLY A 31 -9.40 10.54 10.37
N PHE A 32 -9.35 9.34 9.78
CA PHE A 32 -8.19 8.87 9.00
C PHE A 32 -8.15 9.48 7.60
N MET A 33 -9.31 9.76 7.02
CA MET A 33 -9.50 10.37 5.70
C MET A 33 -9.59 11.90 5.79
N GLN A 34 -8.75 12.55 6.61
CA GLN A 34 -8.78 14.01 6.72
C GLN A 34 -8.58 14.66 5.34
N THR A 35 -9.56 15.47 4.93
CA THR A 35 -9.59 16.15 3.63
C THR A 35 -8.44 17.14 3.46
N ASP A 36 -7.97 17.75 4.55
CA ASP A 36 -6.86 18.71 4.49
C ASP A 36 -5.53 18.00 4.21
N MET A 37 -5.30 16.83 4.83
CA MET A 37 -4.16 15.96 4.51
C MET A 37 -4.24 15.38 3.09
N ARG A 38 -5.44 15.28 2.50
CA ARG A 38 -5.62 14.75 1.14
C ARG A 38 -4.94 15.63 0.10
N LEU A 39 -5.06 16.96 0.21
CA LEU A 39 -4.43 17.86 -0.77
C LEU A 39 -2.91 17.85 -0.64
N GLU A 40 -2.40 17.82 0.59
CA GLU A 40 -0.97 17.70 0.86
C GLU A 40 -0.41 16.37 0.36
N ALA A 41 -1.09 15.25 0.62
CA ALA A 41 -0.70 13.94 0.11
C ALA A 41 -0.68 13.89 -1.43
N ILE A 42 -1.68 14.49 -2.10
CA ILE A 42 -1.69 14.60 -3.58
C ILE A 42 -0.51 15.46 -4.07
N ALA A 43 -0.18 16.55 -3.37
CA ALA A 43 0.95 17.40 -3.73
C ALA A 43 2.29 16.65 -3.55
N GLN A 44 2.46 15.96 -2.43
CA GLN A 44 3.64 15.14 -2.14
C GLN A 44 3.81 14.03 -3.17
N GLU A 45 2.74 13.32 -3.53
CA GLU A 45 2.78 12.27 -4.55
C GLU A 45 3.16 12.84 -5.92
N ARG A 46 2.63 14.01 -6.30
CA ARG A 46 3.04 14.69 -7.54
C ARG A 46 4.52 15.07 -7.56
N ILE A 47 5.07 15.52 -6.43
CA ILE A 47 6.50 15.83 -6.31
C ILE A 47 7.33 14.55 -6.43
N ARG A 48 6.90 13.46 -5.77
CA ARG A 48 7.52 12.14 -5.84
C ARG A 48 7.54 11.61 -7.27
N GLU A 49 6.41 11.62 -7.96
CA GLU A 49 6.28 11.21 -9.36
C GLU A 49 7.18 12.02 -10.30
N ARG A 50 7.33 13.32 -10.04
CA ARG A 50 8.20 14.20 -10.82
C ARG A 50 9.68 13.90 -10.61
N ASN A 51 10.06 13.57 -9.37
CA ASN A 51 11.43 13.27 -8.98
C ASN A 51 11.79 11.78 -9.08
N LYS A 52 10.88 10.96 -9.62
CA LYS A 52 11.06 9.51 -9.78
C LYS A 52 12.32 9.20 -10.57
N ALA A 53 13.14 8.28 -10.05
CA ALA A 53 14.38 7.89 -10.70
C ALA A 53 14.11 7.21 -12.05
N PRO A 54 14.97 7.38 -13.07
CA PRO A 54 14.78 6.73 -14.37
C PRO A 54 14.67 5.21 -14.27
N GLN A 55 15.38 4.58 -13.33
CA GLN A 55 15.36 3.14 -13.09
C GLN A 55 14.02 2.67 -12.52
N GLU A 56 13.44 3.45 -11.61
CA GLU A 56 12.12 3.18 -11.04
C GLU A 56 11.03 3.29 -12.10
N ARG A 57 11.11 4.33 -12.96
CA ARG A 57 10.21 4.45 -14.12
C ARG A 57 10.36 3.28 -15.10
N GLN A 58 11.58 2.83 -15.38
CA GLN A 58 11.81 1.66 -16.25
C GLN A 58 11.21 0.38 -15.65
N ARG A 59 11.31 0.23 -14.34
CA ARG A 59 10.71 -0.89 -13.60
C ARG A 59 9.20 -0.87 -13.72
N GLU A 60 8.55 0.27 -13.44
CA GLU A 60 7.08 0.41 -13.54
C GLU A 60 6.57 0.08 -14.95
N ILE A 61 7.23 0.61 -15.99
CA ILE A 61 6.87 0.30 -17.39
C ILE A 61 6.94 -1.21 -17.68
N CYS A 62 7.89 -1.91 -17.07
CA CYS A 62 8.03 -3.35 -17.25
C CYS A 62 7.06 -4.18 -16.40
N GLU A 63 6.67 -3.71 -15.22
CA GLU A 63 5.61 -4.31 -14.40
C GLU A 63 4.24 -4.22 -15.12
N ASP A 64 4.01 -3.15 -15.89
CA ASP A 64 2.79 -2.99 -16.72
C ASP A 64 2.72 -3.94 -17.94
N TYR A 65 3.80 -4.64 -18.28
CA TYR A 65 3.86 -5.54 -19.43
C TYR A 65 4.45 -6.90 -19.03
N TYR A 66 3.55 -7.87 -18.82
CA TYR A 66 3.88 -9.20 -18.30
C TYR A 66 5.11 -9.88 -18.95
N PRO A 67 5.33 -9.83 -20.28
CA PRO A 67 6.56 -10.37 -20.87
C PRO A 67 7.84 -9.62 -20.45
N CYS A 68 7.79 -8.30 -20.23
CA CYS A 68 8.92 -7.57 -19.67
C CYS A 68 9.16 -7.96 -18.21
N GLU A 69 8.11 -8.00 -17.38
CA GLU A 69 8.20 -8.41 -15.98
C GLU A 69 8.82 -9.81 -15.83
N LEU A 70 8.33 -10.78 -16.60
CA LEU A 70 8.85 -12.16 -16.59
C LEU A 70 10.33 -12.21 -16.97
N TYR A 71 10.77 -11.42 -17.96
CA TYR A 71 12.18 -11.32 -18.33
C TYR A 71 13.01 -10.60 -17.25
N ALA A 72 12.46 -9.55 -16.64
CA ALA A 72 13.08 -8.79 -15.57
C ALA A 72 13.36 -9.65 -14.33
N SER A 73 12.49 -10.61 -14.01
CA SER A 73 12.71 -11.56 -12.91
C SER A 73 14.01 -12.36 -13.04
N ARG A 74 14.53 -12.54 -14.27
CA ARG A 74 15.76 -13.31 -14.56
C ARG A 74 16.95 -12.43 -14.87
N HIS A 75 16.73 -11.31 -15.56
CA HIS A 75 17.81 -10.48 -16.13
C HIS A 75 17.86 -9.07 -15.54
N GLY A 76 16.95 -8.71 -14.65
CA GLY A 76 16.79 -7.38 -14.08
C GLY A 76 16.05 -6.41 -14.99
N TYR A 77 15.43 -5.39 -14.37
CA TYR A 77 14.59 -4.41 -15.05
C TYR A 77 15.33 -3.58 -16.11
N ALA A 78 16.60 -3.23 -15.88
CA ALA A 78 17.38 -2.45 -16.86
C ALA A 78 17.62 -3.22 -18.18
N ALA A 79 17.90 -4.52 -18.08
CA ALA A 79 18.09 -5.37 -19.26
C ALA A 79 16.75 -5.67 -19.96
N ALA A 80 15.71 -5.96 -19.18
CA ALA A 80 14.35 -6.19 -19.68
C ALA A 80 13.79 -4.98 -20.42
N TYR A 81 13.92 -3.79 -19.82
CA TYR A 81 13.48 -2.55 -20.43
C TYR A 81 14.18 -2.29 -21.76
N ARG A 82 15.50 -2.53 -21.84
CA ARG A 82 16.25 -2.39 -23.09
C ARG A 82 15.82 -3.43 -24.13
N HIS A 83 15.53 -4.66 -23.72
CA HIS A 83 15.10 -5.73 -24.61
C HIS A 83 13.76 -5.41 -25.30
N TYR A 84 12.77 -4.95 -24.54
CA TYR A 84 11.42 -4.70 -25.06
C TYR A 84 11.20 -3.26 -25.58
N TYR A 85 11.79 -2.25 -24.94
CA TYR A 85 11.55 -0.83 -25.25
C TYR A 85 12.77 -0.11 -25.83
N GLY A 86 13.95 -0.75 -25.88
CA GLY A 86 15.19 -0.14 -26.38
C GLY A 86 15.22 0.10 -27.89
N ARG A 87 14.23 -0.37 -28.66
CA ARG A 87 14.20 -0.30 -30.13
C ARG A 87 13.68 1.02 -30.74
N ARG A 88 13.57 2.11 -29.99
CA ARG A 88 13.22 3.43 -30.55
C ARG A 88 14.06 4.58 -29.99
N ARG A 89 15.23 4.78 -30.58
CA ARG A 89 15.88 6.10 -30.75
C ARG A 89 16.66 6.14 -32.06
N THR A 90 15.97 6.03 -33.19
CA THR A 90 16.44 6.62 -34.44
C THR A 90 15.63 7.88 -34.65
N LYS A 91 16.25 9.03 -34.38
CA LYS A 91 15.87 10.30 -34.98
C LYS A 91 17.16 10.95 -35.46
#